data_AF-A0A166HF12-F1
#
_entry.id   AF-A0A166HF12-F1
#
_cell.length_a   1.000
_cell.length_b   1.000
_cell.length_c   1.000
_cell.angle_alpha   90.00
_cell.angle_beta   90.00
_cell.angle_gamma   90.00
#
_symmetry.space_group_name_H-M   'P 1'
#
loop_
_entity.id
_entity.type
_entity.pdbx_description
1 polymer ?
#
loop_
_entity_poly.entity_id
_entity_poly.type
_entity_poly.pdbx_seq_one_letter_code
_entity_poly.pdbx_strand_id
1 'polypeptide(L)'
;MSFSTHGGSAEDTGKRKYPFPQFNTYVTIKLDPVQSVEVLEDEEATAAALNVVSKVYVGYVANDGYWDDLGDDDDEEEDYRPFEFQLLRSGLPSSSPDEHIDKYMCMPVLPNTDHPTRQPVRPSKPLPDVWKNCYLASFEAAILRIPISRANDDLAVTMPYDAGFAHGCAVLTDRKRQKELSDAHYTSNLVPMADFPLGAPGSSGEDNGHADATPSHSVSSPTRAPSIASVPLERESRPVPPPIAILSYDIDSVSTLADPQDLLAEIKFMTKLNLYFSLYEEARTRTLARLAHAIAEAKKLDDATFGRPSTLDPAPQTAVDAPLREEPIEPPSAFVATCRRWKAQLQPYAWRSSNSRVKRTRAIALRPSASSQGEQINLKRHLAKDRKLPQLQWRQDAHPSLFAVPPEQALGADINKMYANRVYHDVGLCIGIFDIVEAVEGKGQILSVEKKASHEEFRFPSLRIHFASFQGLSQPTRHLDIIQARQ
;
A
#
# COMPACT_ATOMS: atom_id res chain seq x y z
N MET A 1 34.15 49.91 -14.42
CA MET A 1 33.08 49.23 -13.65
C MET A 1 33.77 48.34 -12.67
N SER A 2 33.82 48.78 -11.41
CA SER A 2 34.63 48.21 -10.35
C SER A 2 33.71 47.39 -9.45
N PHE A 3 33.89 46.07 -9.43
CA PHE A 3 33.15 45.22 -8.50
C PHE A 3 33.76 45.37 -7.10
N SER A 4 32.96 46.00 -6.24
CA SER A 4 33.22 46.20 -4.82
C SER A 4 33.17 44.85 -4.11
N THR A 5 34.32 44.39 -3.65
CA THR A 5 34.46 43.26 -2.72
C THR A 5 34.03 43.71 -1.33
N HIS A 6 32.80 43.39 -0.94
CA HIS A 6 32.37 43.54 0.45
C HIS A 6 33.00 42.43 1.29
N GLY A 7 33.90 42.86 2.18
CA GLY A 7 34.45 42.04 3.26
C GLY A 7 33.38 41.74 4.29
N GLY A 8 32.87 40.50 4.25
CA GLY A 8 32.21 39.86 5.38
C GLY A 8 33.23 39.01 6.13
N SER A 9 33.85 39.60 7.15
CA SER A 9 34.70 38.88 8.11
C SER A 9 33.82 38.18 9.14
N ALA A 10 33.64 36.87 8.94
CA ALA A 10 33.54 35.91 10.02
C ALA A 10 34.30 34.69 9.51
N GLU A 11 35.43 34.39 10.14
CA GLU A 11 36.19 33.15 9.92
C GLU A 11 35.35 31.96 10.38
N ASP A 12 34.29 31.65 9.63
CA ASP A 12 33.76 30.31 9.55
C ASP A 12 34.91 29.49 8.99
N THR A 13 35.42 28.54 9.77
CA THR A 13 36.49 27.63 9.35
C THR A 13 35.97 26.65 8.30
N GLY A 14 35.25 27.14 7.28
CA GLY A 14 35.42 26.88 5.85
C GLY A 14 35.41 25.44 5.38
N LYS A 15 34.93 24.48 6.17
CA LYS A 15 34.75 23.12 5.69
C LYS A 15 33.69 23.16 4.60
N ARG A 16 34.13 22.90 3.36
CA ARG A 16 33.25 22.82 2.19
C ARG A 16 32.14 21.82 2.52
N LYS A 17 30.90 22.30 2.60
CA LYS A 17 29.75 21.40 2.78
C LYS A 17 29.33 20.90 1.41
N TYR A 18 29.34 19.58 1.23
CA TYR A 18 28.92 18.92 -0.01
C TYR A 18 27.46 18.48 0.08
N PRO A 19 26.78 18.29 -1.06
CA PRO A 19 25.49 17.62 -1.10
C PRO A 19 25.56 16.26 -0.39
N PHE A 20 24.52 15.94 0.37
CA PHE A 20 24.40 14.69 1.11
C PHE A 20 23.18 13.90 0.59
N PRO A 21 23.34 12.58 0.35
CA PRO A 21 24.58 11.80 0.42
C PRO A 21 25.49 12.01 -0.81
N GLN A 22 26.80 11.77 -0.64
CA GLN A 22 27.75 11.71 -1.76
C GLN A 22 27.72 10.32 -2.41
N PHE A 23 27.92 10.25 -3.73
CA PHE A 23 28.13 8.97 -4.41
C PHE A 23 29.39 8.25 -3.93
N ASN A 24 29.38 6.94 -4.06
CA ASN A 24 30.47 6.07 -3.64
C ASN A 24 30.77 6.16 -2.14
N THR A 25 29.76 6.41 -1.30
CA THR A 25 29.93 6.46 0.16
C THR A 25 29.12 5.38 0.85
N TYR A 26 29.59 4.93 2.01
CA TYR A 26 28.84 4.08 2.92
C TYR A 26 28.06 4.96 3.89
N VAL A 27 26.79 4.63 4.06
CA VAL A 27 25.86 5.34 4.95
C VAL A 27 25.09 4.33 5.80
N THR A 28 24.72 4.76 6.99
CA THR A 28 23.62 4.13 7.73
C THR A 28 22.29 4.58 7.13
N ILE A 29 21.33 3.68 7.08
CA ILE A 29 20.00 3.89 6.50
C ILE A 29 18.97 3.56 7.57
N LYS A 30 18.05 4.48 7.85
CA LYS A 30 16.89 4.23 8.69
C LYS A 30 15.65 4.79 8.01
N LEU A 31 14.66 3.94 7.73
CA LEU A 31 13.40 4.42 7.17
C LEU A 31 12.70 5.36 8.15
N ASP A 32 12.05 6.39 7.62
CA ASP A 32 11.10 7.23 8.33
C ASP A 32 9.67 6.93 7.85
N PRO A 33 8.97 5.99 8.51
CA PRO A 33 7.63 5.59 8.09
C PRO A 33 6.64 6.75 8.13
N VAL A 34 6.77 7.65 9.12
CA VAL A 34 5.83 8.76 9.33
C VAL A 34 5.98 9.79 8.23
N GLN A 35 7.22 10.20 7.95
CA GLN A 35 7.49 11.14 6.87
C GLN A 35 7.13 10.54 5.50
N SER A 36 7.34 9.23 5.32
CA SER A 36 6.98 8.52 4.07
C SER A 36 5.49 8.56 3.72
N VAL A 37 4.61 8.70 4.72
CA VAL A 37 3.15 8.73 4.55
C VAL A 37 2.57 10.13 4.72
N GLU A 38 3.38 11.13 5.08
CA GLU A 38 2.93 12.50 5.34
C GLU A 38 2.22 13.11 4.13
N VAL A 39 2.69 12.77 2.91
CA VAL A 39 2.09 13.20 1.63
C VAL A 39 0.63 12.77 1.46
N LEU A 40 0.17 11.78 2.22
CA LEU A 40 -1.21 11.29 2.16
C LEU A 40 -2.16 12.15 3.00
N GLU A 41 -1.64 12.97 3.92
CA GLU A 41 -2.41 13.80 4.87
C GLU A 41 -3.49 13.00 5.65
N ASP A 42 -3.25 11.70 5.86
CA ASP A 42 -4.20 10.77 6.49
C ASP A 42 -3.74 10.40 7.92
N GLU A 43 -4.57 10.70 8.92
CA GLU A 43 -4.30 10.43 10.33
C GLU A 43 -4.20 8.93 10.63
N GLU A 44 -4.97 8.08 9.94
CA GLU A 44 -4.95 6.61 10.09
C GLU A 44 -3.67 6.03 9.46
N ALA A 45 -3.25 6.54 8.29
CA ALA A 45 -1.98 6.18 7.68
C ALA A 45 -0.80 6.56 8.59
N THR A 46 -0.84 7.78 9.14
CA THR A 46 0.15 8.28 10.10
C THR A 46 0.20 7.42 11.37
N ALA A 47 -0.97 7.06 11.91
CA ALA A 47 -1.05 6.18 13.08
C ALA A 47 -0.53 4.77 12.80
N ALA A 48 -0.81 4.21 11.61
CA ALA A 48 -0.26 2.92 11.19
C ALA A 48 1.27 2.98 11.05
N ALA A 49 1.79 4.04 10.42
CA ALA A 49 3.23 4.27 10.24
C ALA A 49 3.97 4.45 11.57
N LEU A 50 3.36 5.11 12.56
CA LEU A 50 3.95 5.28 13.91
C LEU A 50 4.21 3.94 14.63
N ASN A 51 3.51 2.88 14.27
CA ASN A 51 3.69 1.55 14.87
C ASN A 51 4.79 0.73 14.16
N VAL A 52 5.34 1.22 13.05
CA VAL A 52 6.39 0.52 12.30
C VAL A 52 7.74 0.75 12.98
N VAL A 53 8.39 -0.35 13.37
CA VAL A 53 9.72 -0.31 13.97
C VAL A 53 10.78 -0.41 12.87
N SER A 54 11.40 0.72 12.52
CA SER A 54 12.52 0.73 11.57
C SER A 54 13.84 0.36 12.24
N LYS A 55 14.57 -0.59 11.64
CA LYS A 55 15.95 -0.90 12.04
C LYS A 55 16.95 0.06 11.37
N VAL A 56 18.22 -0.02 11.79
CA VAL A 56 19.33 0.70 11.14
C VAL A 56 20.09 -0.29 10.28
N TYR A 57 20.20 0.05 9.00
CA TYR A 57 20.90 -0.73 7.98
C TYR A 57 22.15 0.01 7.54
N VAL A 58 23.02 -0.67 6.79
CA VAL A 58 24.20 -0.04 6.16
C VAL A 58 24.11 -0.29 4.66
N GLY A 59 24.30 0.76 3.88
CA GLY A 59 24.27 0.68 2.43
C GLY A 59 25.35 1.53 1.79
N TYR A 60 25.64 1.21 0.54
CA TYR A 60 26.55 1.91 -0.34
C TYR A 60 25.75 2.72 -1.36
N VAL A 61 26.01 4.02 -1.44
CA VAL A 61 25.33 4.93 -2.37
C VAL A 61 25.89 4.71 -3.78
N ALA A 62 25.14 3.95 -4.58
CA ALA A 62 25.61 3.43 -5.86
C ALA A 62 25.32 4.38 -7.02
N ASN A 63 24.10 4.92 -7.08
CA ASN A 63 23.69 5.81 -8.15
C ASN A 63 22.61 6.80 -7.69
N ASP A 64 22.33 7.81 -8.50
CA ASP A 64 21.05 8.50 -8.41
C ASP A 64 19.95 7.47 -8.72
N GLY A 65 18.94 7.42 -7.86
CA GLY A 65 17.83 6.52 -8.07
C GLY A 65 16.95 7.13 -9.13
N TYR A 66 17.14 6.79 -10.40
CA TYR A 66 16.22 7.30 -11.43
C TYR A 66 14.81 6.82 -11.11
N TRP A 67 13.91 7.76 -10.80
CA TRP A 67 12.50 7.50 -10.55
C TRP A 67 11.71 8.23 -11.64
N ASP A 68 11.06 7.46 -12.52
CA ASP A 68 10.26 7.94 -13.66
C ASP A 68 8.98 8.66 -13.21
N ASP A 69 9.08 9.72 -12.39
CA ASP A 69 8.01 10.73 -12.36
C ASP A 69 8.26 11.62 -13.56
N LEU A 70 7.61 11.29 -14.68
CA LEU A 70 7.67 12.02 -15.94
C LEU A 70 7.00 13.42 -15.86
N GLY A 71 6.99 14.03 -14.67
CA GLY A 71 6.52 15.39 -14.43
C GLY A 71 7.61 16.39 -14.80
N ASP A 72 7.23 17.43 -15.53
CA ASP A 72 8.09 18.52 -16.04
C ASP A 72 9.25 18.87 -15.08
N ASP A 73 10.48 18.79 -15.60
CA ASP A 73 11.78 19.06 -14.95
C ASP A 73 11.94 20.48 -14.36
N ASP A 74 10.87 21.29 -14.32
CA ASP A 74 10.90 22.72 -13.98
C ASP A 74 10.63 23.02 -12.49
N ASP A 75 10.23 22.03 -11.67
CA ASP A 75 10.05 22.24 -10.22
C ASP A 75 11.39 22.00 -9.48
N GLU A 76 12.27 23.02 -9.51
CA GLU A 76 13.61 23.06 -8.87
C GLU A 76 13.64 22.88 -7.33
N GLU A 77 12.53 22.51 -6.69
CA GLU A 77 12.35 22.55 -5.24
C GLU A 77 11.88 21.21 -4.63
N GLU A 78 12.33 20.08 -5.19
CA GLU A 78 12.14 18.80 -4.50
C GLU A 78 13.06 18.72 -3.26
N ASP A 79 12.48 18.86 -2.07
CA ASP A 79 13.15 18.66 -0.77
C ASP A 79 13.78 17.26 -0.63
N TYR A 80 13.44 16.31 -1.51
CA TYR A 80 13.89 14.92 -1.47
C TYR A 80 14.42 14.48 -2.83
N ARG A 81 15.51 13.71 -2.84
CA ARG A 81 16.01 13.06 -4.06
C ARG A 81 16.02 11.55 -3.92
N PRO A 82 15.65 10.80 -4.97
CA PRO A 82 15.79 9.36 -4.98
C PRO A 82 17.26 8.95 -5.16
N PHE A 83 17.70 7.96 -4.38
CA PHE A 83 19.03 7.37 -4.46
C PHE A 83 18.93 5.84 -4.48
N GLU A 84 19.77 5.18 -5.28
CA GLU A 84 19.93 3.74 -5.28
C GLU A 84 21.05 3.33 -4.32
N PHE A 85 20.71 2.47 -3.37
CA PHE A 85 21.64 1.92 -2.39
C PHE A 85 21.86 0.44 -2.63
N GLN A 86 23.12 -0.01 -2.65
CA GLN A 86 23.42 -1.43 -2.51
C GLN A 86 23.69 -1.77 -1.06
N LEU A 87 22.94 -2.72 -0.52
CA LEU A 87 22.94 -3.00 0.91
C LEU A 87 24.15 -3.85 1.30
N LEU A 88 24.80 -3.45 2.39
CA LEU A 88 25.93 -4.17 2.97
C LEU A 88 25.39 -5.25 3.92
N ARG A 89 25.82 -6.50 3.71
CA ARG A 89 25.40 -7.64 4.53
C ARG A 89 26.56 -8.36 5.18
N SER A 90 26.24 -9.11 6.23
CA SER A 90 27.14 -10.14 6.77
C SER A 90 26.85 -11.49 6.12
N GLY A 91 27.89 -12.14 5.58
CA GLY A 91 27.79 -13.42 4.89
C GLY A 91 27.27 -13.32 3.45
N LEU A 92 27.39 -14.43 2.71
CA LEU A 92 26.90 -14.52 1.33
C LEU A 92 25.38 -14.30 1.26
N PRO A 93 24.86 -13.70 0.18
CA PRO A 93 23.43 -13.63 -0.07
C PRO A 93 22.80 -15.00 -0.24
N SER A 94 21.50 -15.09 0.05
CA SER A 94 20.71 -16.28 -0.22
C SER A 94 20.56 -16.46 -1.73
N SER A 95 20.74 -17.68 -2.24
CA SER A 95 20.34 -17.98 -3.61
C SER A 95 18.81 -17.98 -3.72
N SER A 96 18.29 -17.47 -4.83
CA SER A 96 16.87 -17.48 -5.16
C SER A 96 16.69 -18.08 -6.56
N PRO A 97 16.41 -19.39 -6.68
CA PRO A 97 16.25 -20.05 -7.98
C PRO A 97 15.11 -19.43 -8.81
N ASP A 98 14.02 -19.04 -8.15
CA ASP A 98 12.83 -18.46 -8.81
C ASP A 98 13.14 -17.08 -9.43
N GLU A 99 14.04 -16.32 -8.81
CA GLU A 99 14.52 -15.03 -9.31
C GLU A 99 15.82 -15.17 -10.13
N HIS A 100 16.30 -16.40 -10.30
CA HIS A 100 17.54 -16.72 -11.01
C HIS A 100 18.78 -16.05 -10.40
N ILE A 101 18.81 -15.90 -9.07
CA ILE A 101 19.89 -15.28 -8.30
C ILE A 101 20.76 -16.36 -7.64
N ASP A 102 22.06 -16.30 -7.88
CA ASP A 102 23.08 -17.15 -7.26
C ASP A 102 23.78 -16.41 -6.11
N LYS A 103 24.13 -17.13 -5.04
CA LYS A 103 24.80 -16.55 -3.86
C LYS A 103 26.14 -15.87 -4.14
N TYR A 104 26.79 -16.18 -5.27
CA TYR A 104 28.04 -15.55 -5.69
C TYR A 104 27.83 -14.32 -6.59
N MET A 105 26.59 -13.84 -6.74
CA MET A 105 26.26 -12.56 -7.37
C MET A 105 26.41 -11.41 -6.36
N CYS A 106 27.61 -11.31 -5.79
CA CYS A 106 27.96 -10.31 -4.80
C CYS A 106 29.45 -9.98 -4.91
N MET A 107 29.91 -9.00 -4.14
CA MET A 107 31.31 -8.60 -4.14
C MET A 107 31.82 -8.50 -2.70
N PRO A 108 32.91 -9.18 -2.34
CA PRO A 108 33.46 -9.10 -0.99
C PRO A 108 34.02 -7.71 -0.71
N VAL A 109 33.92 -7.27 0.54
CA VAL A 109 34.50 -6.01 1.02
C VAL A 109 35.57 -6.32 2.04
N LEU A 110 36.75 -5.69 1.91
CA LEU A 110 37.86 -5.93 2.84
C LEU A 110 37.43 -5.68 4.32
N PRO A 111 37.88 -6.53 5.26
CA PRO A 111 38.97 -7.52 5.12
C PRO A 111 38.56 -8.87 4.53
N ASN A 112 37.30 -9.06 4.14
CA ASN A 112 36.85 -10.32 3.57
C ASN A 112 37.50 -10.60 2.21
N THR A 113 38.02 -11.81 2.02
CA THR A 113 38.58 -12.29 0.75
C THR A 113 37.87 -13.53 0.22
N ASP A 114 36.81 -13.98 0.88
CA ASP A 114 36.12 -15.21 0.54
C ASP A 114 35.09 -14.97 -0.58
N HIS A 115 35.55 -15.06 -1.82
CA HIS A 115 34.70 -15.13 -3.01
C HIS A 115 35.41 -15.92 -4.11
N PRO A 116 34.75 -16.86 -4.81
CA PRO A 116 35.43 -17.77 -5.73
C PRO A 116 36.04 -17.04 -6.95
N THR A 117 35.42 -15.95 -7.39
CA THR A 117 35.73 -15.33 -8.69
C THR A 117 36.06 -13.83 -8.62
N ARG A 118 35.91 -13.18 -7.47
CA ARG A 118 35.96 -11.71 -7.38
C ARG A 118 36.98 -11.25 -6.36
N GLN A 119 37.71 -10.21 -6.73
CA GLN A 119 38.60 -9.55 -5.80
C GLN A 119 37.80 -8.65 -4.85
N PRO A 120 38.20 -8.55 -3.58
CA PRO A 120 37.55 -7.65 -2.64
C PRO A 120 37.76 -6.19 -2.97
N VAL A 121 36.72 -5.39 -2.78
CA VAL A 121 36.87 -3.93 -2.81
C VAL A 121 37.42 -3.42 -1.50
N ARG A 122 38.22 -2.36 -1.64
CA ARG A 122 38.88 -1.68 -0.53
C ARG A 122 38.24 -0.31 -0.31
N PRO A 123 37.45 -0.13 0.76
CA PRO A 123 37.01 1.21 1.15
C PRO A 123 38.21 2.08 1.59
N SER A 124 38.03 3.40 1.57
CA SER A 124 39.08 4.38 1.90
C SER A 124 39.51 4.33 3.37
N LYS A 125 38.58 3.99 4.26
CA LYS A 125 38.81 3.67 5.67
C LYS A 125 38.39 2.23 5.92
N PRO A 126 39.07 1.47 6.79
CA PRO A 126 38.62 0.12 7.11
C PRO A 126 37.20 0.17 7.70
N LEU A 127 36.38 -0.82 7.34
CA LEU A 127 35.10 -1.03 8.01
C LEU A 127 35.33 -1.43 9.48
N PRO A 128 34.33 -1.24 10.36
CA PRO A 128 34.41 -1.70 11.75
C PRO A 128 34.96 -3.13 11.89
N ASP A 129 35.89 -3.34 12.82
CA ASP A 129 36.61 -4.62 13.00
C ASP A 129 35.68 -5.83 13.30
N VAL A 130 34.46 -5.55 13.76
CA VAL A 130 33.42 -6.55 14.03
C VAL A 130 32.86 -7.13 12.71
N TRP A 131 32.98 -6.41 11.61
CA TRP A 131 32.36 -6.71 10.32
C TRP A 131 33.34 -7.40 9.35
N LYS A 132 33.78 -8.62 9.71
CA LYS A 132 34.84 -9.32 8.96
C LYS A 132 34.39 -10.01 7.68
N ASN A 133 33.09 -10.31 7.55
CA ASN A 133 32.54 -11.14 6.48
C ASN A 133 31.50 -10.36 5.65
N CYS A 134 31.91 -9.22 5.10
CA CYS A 134 31.00 -8.31 4.41
C CYS A 134 30.96 -8.51 2.91
N TYR A 135 29.75 -8.33 2.35
CA TYR A 135 29.49 -8.39 0.92
C TYR A 135 28.54 -7.27 0.50
N LEU A 136 28.71 -6.78 -0.73
CA LEU A 136 27.71 -6.00 -1.47
C LEU A 136 27.01 -6.94 -2.44
N ALA A 137 25.75 -7.28 -2.16
CA ALA A 137 24.96 -8.16 -3.03
C ALA A 137 24.34 -7.35 -4.17
N SER A 138 24.51 -7.81 -5.42
CA SER A 138 24.14 -7.02 -6.61
C SER A 138 22.64 -6.83 -6.79
N PHE A 139 21.83 -7.67 -6.14
CA PHE A 139 20.36 -7.63 -6.22
C PHE A 139 19.70 -7.24 -4.89
N GLU A 140 20.48 -6.96 -3.84
CA GLU A 140 19.95 -6.38 -2.60
C GLU A 140 20.12 -4.88 -2.66
N ALA A 141 19.36 -4.27 -3.56
CA ALA A 141 19.34 -2.83 -3.79
C ALA A 141 18.00 -2.23 -3.37
N ALA A 142 18.03 -0.99 -2.89
CA ALA A 142 16.86 -0.23 -2.51
C ALA A 142 16.93 1.18 -3.11
N ILE A 143 15.79 1.67 -3.62
CA ILE A 143 15.62 3.07 -3.99
C ILE A 143 14.89 3.77 -2.86
N LEU A 144 15.47 4.83 -2.32
CA LEU A 144 14.91 5.59 -1.20
C LEU A 144 14.94 7.09 -1.50
N ARG A 145 13.93 7.83 -1.03
CA ARG A 145 13.91 9.29 -1.10
C ARG A 145 14.63 9.87 0.11
N ILE A 146 15.61 10.73 -0.15
CA ILE A 146 16.48 11.29 0.89
C ILE A 146 16.32 12.81 0.92
N PRO A 147 16.09 13.41 2.09
CA PRO A 147 16.07 14.86 2.22
C PRO A 147 17.38 15.47 1.75
N ILE A 148 17.32 16.42 0.80
CA ILE A 148 18.52 17.11 0.34
C ILE A 148 19.08 17.91 1.51
N SER A 149 20.30 17.58 1.92
CA SER A 149 21.00 18.31 2.96
C SER A 149 22.47 18.46 2.62
N ARG A 150 23.19 19.19 3.48
CA ARG A 150 24.62 19.38 3.37
C ARG A 150 25.29 18.86 4.63
N ALA A 151 26.14 17.86 4.47
CA ALA A 151 26.85 17.22 5.58
C ALA A 151 28.37 17.43 5.50
N ASN A 152 29.04 17.26 6.63
CA ASN A 152 30.49 17.16 6.67
C ASN A 152 30.91 15.74 6.26
N ASP A 153 31.81 15.62 5.30
CA ASP A 153 32.31 14.36 4.74
C ASP A 153 33.49 13.76 5.52
N ASP A 154 33.98 14.43 6.57
CA ASP A 154 35.07 13.93 7.43
C ASP A 154 34.82 12.50 7.95
N LEU A 155 33.56 12.14 8.24
CA LEU A 155 33.16 10.82 8.72
C LEU A 155 32.87 9.82 7.59
N ALA A 156 32.68 10.29 6.35
CA ALA A 156 32.32 9.41 5.25
C ALA A 156 33.41 8.34 5.04
N VAL A 157 32.95 7.10 4.92
CA VAL A 157 33.76 6.00 4.39
C VAL A 157 33.42 5.91 2.92
N THR A 158 34.41 6.13 2.06
CA THR A 158 34.20 6.21 0.62
C THR A 158 34.78 4.98 -0.06
N MET A 159 34.18 4.56 -1.18
CA MET A 159 34.81 3.63 -2.09
C MET A 159 35.65 4.43 -3.09
N PRO A 160 36.95 4.15 -3.22
CA PRO A 160 37.77 4.74 -4.28
C PRO A 160 37.12 4.54 -5.66
N TYR A 161 37.30 5.49 -6.56
CA TYR A 161 36.62 5.50 -7.86
C TYR A 161 36.84 4.22 -8.68
N ASP A 162 38.07 3.69 -8.68
CA ASP A 162 38.42 2.44 -9.35
C ASP A 162 37.70 1.22 -8.74
N ALA A 163 37.61 1.18 -7.41
CA ALA A 163 36.85 0.14 -6.70
C ALA A 163 35.34 0.27 -6.94
N GLY A 164 34.79 1.48 -6.95
CA GLY A 164 33.39 1.76 -7.27
C GLY A 164 33.04 1.40 -8.72
N PHE A 165 33.95 1.68 -9.65
CA PHE A 165 33.80 1.27 -11.06
C PHE A 165 33.82 -0.27 -11.20
N ALA A 166 34.76 -0.94 -10.52
CA ALA A 166 34.83 -2.41 -10.50
C ALA A 166 33.55 -3.03 -9.93
N HIS A 167 32.99 -2.43 -8.88
CA HIS A 167 31.69 -2.81 -8.32
C HIS A 167 30.56 -2.67 -9.33
N GLY A 168 30.45 -1.52 -10.00
CA GLY A 168 29.45 -1.31 -11.04
C GLY A 168 29.55 -2.33 -12.19
N CYS A 169 30.76 -2.64 -12.66
CA CYS A 169 30.98 -3.71 -13.65
C CYS A 169 30.57 -5.09 -13.14
N ALA A 170 30.83 -5.39 -11.86
CA ALA A 170 30.45 -6.64 -11.24
C ALA A 170 28.92 -6.81 -11.18
N VAL A 171 28.19 -5.72 -10.89
CA VAL A 171 26.72 -5.69 -10.86
C VAL A 171 26.13 -5.91 -12.26
N LEU A 172 26.69 -5.25 -13.29
CA LEU A 172 26.27 -5.46 -14.68
C LEU A 172 26.52 -6.91 -15.14
N THR A 173 27.66 -7.48 -14.74
CA THR A 173 27.98 -8.89 -15.03
C THR A 173 26.97 -9.83 -14.36
N ASP A 174 26.57 -9.54 -13.12
CA ASP A 174 25.57 -10.33 -12.41
C ASP A 174 24.19 -10.22 -13.03
N ARG A 175 23.75 -9.03 -13.44
CA ARG A 175 22.49 -8.84 -14.19
C ARG A 175 22.46 -9.66 -15.48
N LYS A 176 23.58 -9.70 -16.21
CA LYS A 176 23.72 -10.56 -17.40
C LYS A 176 23.59 -12.04 -17.04
N ARG A 177 24.30 -12.48 -16.00
CA ARG A 177 24.26 -13.88 -15.52
C ARG A 177 22.87 -14.29 -15.03
N GLN A 178 22.15 -13.42 -14.33
CA GLN A 178 20.76 -13.64 -13.92
C GLN A 178 19.86 -13.86 -15.15
N LYS A 179 20.00 -13.03 -16.18
CA LYS A 179 19.27 -13.18 -17.44
C LYS A 179 19.58 -14.52 -18.11
N GLU A 180 20.85 -14.90 -18.21
CA GLU A 180 21.26 -16.20 -18.79
C GLU A 180 20.65 -17.39 -18.02
N LEU A 181 20.57 -17.32 -16.68
CA LEU A 181 19.91 -18.33 -15.86
C LEU A 181 18.39 -18.37 -16.10
N SER A 182 17.75 -17.20 -16.24
CA SER A 182 16.33 -17.10 -16.59
C SER A 182 16.02 -17.70 -17.97
N ASP A 183 16.85 -17.40 -18.97
CA ASP A 183 16.70 -17.92 -20.33
C ASP A 183 16.91 -19.45 -20.37
N ALA A 184 17.88 -19.95 -19.59
CA ALA A 184 18.11 -21.40 -19.43
C ALA A 184 16.92 -22.10 -18.74
N HIS A 185 16.33 -21.47 -17.72
CA HIS A 185 15.14 -22.01 -17.06
C HIS A 185 13.93 -22.05 -18.00
N TYR A 186 13.70 -20.98 -18.77
CA TYR A 186 12.62 -20.93 -19.77
C TYR A 186 12.80 -21.99 -20.85
N THR A 187 14.00 -22.13 -21.42
CA THR A 187 14.29 -23.14 -22.46
C THR A 187 14.17 -24.58 -21.95
N SER A 188 14.51 -24.84 -20.68
CA SER A 188 14.34 -26.17 -20.07
C SER A 188 12.88 -26.56 -19.83
N ASN A 189 12.01 -25.57 -19.62
CA ASN A 189 10.57 -25.76 -19.35
C ASN A 189 9.72 -25.80 -20.62
N LEU A 190 10.27 -25.39 -21.76
CA LEU A 190 9.69 -25.73 -23.06
C LEU A 190 9.87 -27.23 -23.22
N VAL A 191 8.87 -27.99 -22.75
CA VAL A 191 8.67 -29.40 -23.09
C VAL A 191 8.98 -29.48 -24.58
N PRO A 192 9.96 -30.32 -25.01
CA PRO A 192 10.20 -30.53 -26.42
C PRO A 192 8.82 -30.76 -27.01
N MET A 193 8.36 -29.86 -27.88
CA MET A 193 7.15 -30.09 -28.64
C MET A 193 7.46 -31.36 -29.40
N ALA A 194 7.16 -32.51 -28.79
CA ALA A 194 7.39 -33.81 -29.36
C ALA A 194 6.70 -33.70 -30.68
N ASP A 195 7.48 -33.84 -31.76
CA ASP A 195 7.02 -33.69 -33.13
C ASP A 195 5.69 -34.40 -33.22
N PHE A 196 4.59 -33.63 -33.14
CA PHE A 196 3.27 -34.19 -33.33
C PHE A 196 3.38 -34.76 -34.74
N PRO A 197 3.27 -36.08 -34.92
CA PRO A 197 3.46 -36.68 -36.21
C PRO A 197 2.51 -35.95 -37.13
N LEU A 198 3.06 -35.11 -38.02
CA LEU A 198 2.29 -34.44 -39.05
C LEU A 198 1.67 -35.60 -39.81
N GLY A 199 0.38 -35.82 -39.53
CA GLY A 199 -0.40 -36.86 -40.16
C GLY A 199 -0.13 -36.74 -41.64
N ALA A 200 0.41 -37.82 -42.22
CA ALA A 200 0.81 -37.86 -43.62
C ALA A 200 -0.29 -37.18 -44.45
N PRO A 201 0.06 -36.25 -45.37
CA PRO A 201 -0.93 -35.59 -46.19
C PRO A 201 -1.73 -36.67 -46.90
N GLY A 202 -3.00 -36.77 -46.49
CA GLY A 202 -3.99 -37.61 -47.15
C GLY A 202 -4.03 -37.20 -48.60
N SER A 203 -3.51 -38.08 -49.45
CA SER A 203 -3.76 -38.09 -50.88
C SER A 203 -5.26 -38.24 -51.09
N SER A 204 -5.95 -37.12 -51.29
CA SER A 204 -7.23 -37.04 -51.97
C SER A 204 -7.12 -35.83 -52.88
N GLY A 205 -6.82 -36.01 -54.15
CA GLY A 205 -7.80 -36.55 -55.07
C GLY A 205 -8.40 -35.33 -55.76
N GLU A 206 -7.77 -34.99 -56.89
CA GLU A 206 -8.28 -34.08 -57.89
C GLU A 206 -9.73 -34.48 -58.22
N ASP A 207 -10.70 -33.58 -58.07
CA ASP A 207 -11.73 -33.46 -59.10
C ASP A 207 -12.59 -32.20 -58.99
N ASN A 208 -12.68 -31.54 -60.15
CA ASN A 208 -13.76 -30.73 -60.68
C ASN A 208 -14.21 -29.43 -59.99
N GLY A 209 -13.96 -28.34 -60.72
CA GLY A 209 -14.51 -27.03 -60.44
C GLY A 209 -15.98 -26.89 -60.79
N HIS A 210 -16.55 -25.79 -60.28
CA HIS A 210 -17.54 -25.00 -61.01
C HIS A 210 -17.60 -23.62 -60.36
N ALA A 211 -17.47 -22.58 -61.17
CA ALA A 211 -17.92 -21.24 -60.82
C ALA A 211 -19.46 -21.28 -60.67
N ASP A 212 -20.01 -20.63 -59.65
CA ASP A 212 -21.00 -19.55 -59.85
C ASP A 212 -21.41 -18.86 -58.52
N ALA A 213 -21.95 -17.67 -58.70
CA ALA A 213 -22.34 -16.64 -57.75
C ALA A 213 -23.30 -17.04 -56.62
N THR A 214 -23.21 -16.33 -55.48
CA THR A 214 -24.26 -15.37 -55.03
C THR A 214 -23.88 -14.71 -53.69
N PRO A 215 -24.19 -13.41 -53.48
CA PRO A 215 -24.02 -12.75 -52.20
C PRO A 215 -25.31 -12.88 -51.36
N SER A 216 -25.23 -13.60 -50.25
CA SER A 216 -26.31 -13.68 -49.25
C SER A 216 -26.31 -12.45 -48.35
N HIS A 217 -27.19 -11.49 -48.67
CA HIS A 217 -27.58 -10.41 -47.77
C HIS A 217 -28.25 -10.97 -46.52
N SER A 218 -27.54 -10.97 -45.39
CA SER A 218 -28.13 -11.20 -44.07
C SER A 218 -28.52 -9.87 -43.44
N VAL A 219 -29.83 -9.64 -43.37
CA VAL A 219 -30.48 -8.53 -42.69
C VAL A 219 -30.50 -8.85 -41.19
N SER A 220 -29.60 -8.23 -40.42
CA SER A 220 -29.64 -8.28 -38.96
C SER A 220 -30.30 -7.01 -38.42
N SER A 221 -31.41 -7.18 -37.71
CA SER A 221 -32.14 -6.13 -37.02
C SER A 221 -31.31 -5.49 -35.90
N PRO A 222 -31.35 -4.15 -35.71
CA PRO A 222 -30.61 -3.48 -34.65
C PRO A 222 -31.44 -3.51 -33.36
N THR A 223 -31.22 -4.52 -32.52
CA THR A 223 -31.66 -4.46 -31.12
C THR A 223 -30.72 -3.50 -30.38
N ARG A 224 -31.16 -2.25 -30.27
CA ARG A 224 -30.48 -1.15 -29.56
C ARG A 224 -30.44 -1.45 -28.06
N ALA A 225 -29.46 -2.24 -27.64
CA ALA A 225 -29.05 -2.29 -26.24
C ALA A 225 -28.55 -0.88 -25.84
N PRO A 226 -28.96 -0.34 -24.68
CA PRO A 226 -28.41 0.92 -24.20
C PRO A 226 -26.90 0.72 -24.01
N SER A 227 -26.12 1.42 -24.83
CA SER A 227 -24.68 1.51 -24.69
C SER A 227 -24.40 2.14 -23.33
N ILE A 228 -24.10 1.31 -22.33
CA ILE A 228 -23.54 1.74 -21.06
C ILE A 228 -22.18 2.30 -21.47
N ALA A 229 -22.07 3.63 -21.46
CA ALA A 229 -20.84 4.34 -21.75
C ALA A 229 -19.72 3.71 -20.92
N SER A 230 -18.81 3.01 -21.59
CA SER A 230 -17.61 2.44 -21.00
C SER A 230 -16.87 3.58 -20.31
N VAL A 231 -16.94 3.61 -18.98
CA VAL A 231 -16.17 4.56 -18.19
C VAL A 231 -14.71 4.30 -18.55
N PRO A 232 -13.93 5.32 -18.98
CA PRO A 232 -12.51 5.13 -19.27
C PRO A 232 -11.84 4.69 -17.98
N LEU A 233 -11.50 3.40 -17.90
CA LEU A 233 -11.02 2.75 -16.69
C LEU A 233 -9.54 2.38 -16.83
N GLU A 234 -8.72 3.30 -17.32
CA GLU A 234 -7.27 3.20 -17.26
C GLU A 234 -6.73 4.59 -16.94
N ARG A 235 -7.03 5.09 -15.73
CA ARG A 235 -6.06 6.00 -15.12
C ARG A 235 -4.91 5.11 -14.69
N GLU A 236 -3.82 5.16 -15.46
CA GLU A 236 -2.53 4.65 -15.04
C GLU A 236 -2.29 5.19 -13.62
N SER A 237 -2.34 4.29 -12.64
CA SER A 237 -2.08 4.66 -11.25
C SER A 237 -0.68 5.26 -11.22
N ARG A 238 -0.57 6.51 -10.75
CA ARG A 238 0.73 7.14 -10.56
C ARG A 238 1.62 6.18 -9.77
N PRO A 239 2.90 6.02 -10.15
CA PRO A 239 3.80 5.14 -9.43
C PRO A 239 3.85 5.57 -7.96
N VAL A 240 3.83 4.59 -7.05
CA VAL A 240 3.93 4.87 -5.62
C VAL A 240 5.34 5.38 -5.35
N PRO A 241 5.53 6.56 -4.72
CA PRO A 241 6.85 7.09 -4.46
C PRO A 241 7.62 6.19 -3.49
N PRO A 242 8.96 6.07 -3.62
CA PRO A 242 9.77 5.31 -2.69
C PRO A 242 9.65 5.83 -1.24
N PRO A 243 9.87 5.00 -0.22
CA PRO A 243 9.85 5.47 1.16
C PRO A 243 11.00 6.45 1.42
N ILE A 244 10.77 7.34 2.38
CA ILE A 244 11.75 8.33 2.84
C ILE A 244 12.66 7.67 3.88
N ALA A 245 13.95 7.97 3.80
CA ALA A 245 14.94 7.48 4.75
C ALA A 245 15.85 8.59 5.28
N ILE A 246 16.22 8.44 6.54
CA ILE A 246 17.23 9.25 7.21
C ILE A 246 18.57 8.52 7.08
N LEU A 247 19.59 9.26 6.67
CA LEU A 247 20.94 8.73 6.50
C LEU A 247 21.93 9.37 7.47
N SER A 248 23.02 8.66 7.76
CA SER A 248 24.18 9.21 8.48
C SER A 248 25.49 8.53 8.02
N TYR A 249 26.58 9.30 7.95
CA TYR A 249 27.92 8.76 7.66
C TYR A 249 28.56 8.01 8.83
N ASP A 250 27.98 8.08 10.03
CA ASP A 250 28.49 7.40 11.23
C ASP A 250 28.14 5.90 11.20
N ILE A 251 28.87 5.14 10.39
CA ILE A 251 28.71 3.68 10.31
C ILE A 251 29.25 2.96 11.55
N ASP A 252 30.14 3.58 12.31
CA ASP A 252 30.72 3.02 13.55
C ASP A 252 29.68 2.90 14.67
N SER A 253 28.60 3.68 14.59
CA SER A 253 27.45 3.58 15.50
C SER A 253 26.70 2.24 15.42
N VAL A 254 26.88 1.47 14.33
CA VAL A 254 26.20 0.20 14.09
C VAL A 254 27.07 -0.95 14.62
N SER A 255 26.65 -1.57 15.71
CA SER A 255 27.43 -2.68 16.32
C SER A 255 27.30 -4.00 15.55
N THR A 256 26.17 -4.24 14.88
CA THR A 256 25.88 -5.47 14.13
C THR A 256 25.11 -5.10 12.87
N LEU A 257 25.51 -5.68 11.73
CA LEU A 257 24.79 -5.49 10.47
C LEU A 257 23.43 -6.22 10.53
N ALA A 258 22.35 -5.47 10.35
CA ALA A 258 21.03 -6.03 10.14
C ALA A 258 20.96 -6.76 8.77
N ASP A 259 20.08 -7.75 8.66
CA ASP A 259 19.85 -8.44 7.38
C ASP A 259 19.16 -7.48 6.40
N PRO A 260 19.73 -7.21 5.21
CA PRO A 260 19.08 -6.37 4.20
C PRO A 260 17.67 -6.81 3.80
N GLN A 261 17.35 -8.09 3.92
CA GLN A 261 16.01 -8.60 3.62
C GLN A 261 14.94 -8.01 4.55
N ASP A 262 15.31 -7.65 5.78
CA ASP A 262 14.41 -6.94 6.69
C ASP A 262 14.09 -5.54 6.16
N LEU A 263 15.08 -4.81 5.60
CA LEU A 263 14.84 -3.49 4.99
C LEU A 263 13.94 -3.61 3.77
N LEU A 264 14.18 -4.59 2.89
CA LEU A 264 13.35 -4.81 1.71
C LEU A 264 11.90 -5.18 2.09
N ALA A 265 11.72 -5.94 3.18
CA ALA A 265 10.40 -6.24 3.72
C ALA A 265 9.71 -4.97 4.30
N GLU A 266 10.44 -4.12 5.02
CA GLU A 266 9.94 -2.83 5.51
C GLU A 266 9.54 -1.91 4.34
N ILE A 267 10.37 -1.79 3.30
CA ILE A 267 10.07 -1.01 2.09
C ILE A 267 8.78 -1.54 1.44
N LYS A 268 8.68 -2.86 1.23
CA LYS A 268 7.48 -3.49 0.65
C LYS A 268 6.23 -3.24 1.49
N PHE A 269 6.36 -3.23 2.82
CA PHE A 269 5.27 -2.87 3.71
C PHE A 269 4.85 -1.40 3.51
N MET A 270 5.80 -0.47 3.47
CA MET A 270 5.52 0.95 3.26
C MET A 270 4.90 1.23 1.88
N THR A 271 5.38 0.58 0.81
CA THR A 271 4.77 0.69 -0.52
C THR A 271 3.32 0.20 -0.51
N LYS A 272 3.04 -0.93 0.16
CA LYS A 272 1.66 -1.44 0.30
C LYS A 272 0.78 -0.49 1.08
N LEU A 273 1.30 0.12 2.14
CA LEU A 273 0.56 1.08 2.96
C LEU A 273 0.23 2.32 2.12
N ASN A 274 1.20 2.91 1.43
CA ASN A 274 0.97 4.04 0.53
C ASN A 274 -0.06 3.71 -0.57
N LEU A 275 0.05 2.54 -1.19
CA LEU A 275 -0.91 2.10 -2.20
C LEU A 275 -2.33 1.95 -1.62
N TYR A 276 -2.45 1.33 -0.45
CA TYR A 276 -3.74 1.11 0.21
C TYR A 276 -4.44 2.43 0.51
N PHE A 277 -3.74 3.39 1.12
CA PHE A 277 -4.31 4.68 1.47
C PHE A 277 -4.59 5.57 0.25
N SER A 278 -3.72 5.53 -0.77
CA SER A 278 -4.00 6.21 -2.05
C SER A 278 -5.30 5.71 -2.69
N LEU A 279 -5.51 4.39 -2.73
CA LEU A 279 -6.74 3.80 -3.28
C LEU A 279 -7.96 4.13 -2.41
N TYR A 280 -7.78 4.16 -1.08
CA TYR A 280 -8.83 4.49 -0.13
C TYR A 280 -9.30 5.95 -0.28
N GLU A 281 -8.38 6.91 -0.39
CA GLU A 281 -8.71 8.32 -0.57
C GLU A 281 -9.40 8.58 -1.92
N GLU A 282 -8.98 7.90 -2.99
CA GLU A 282 -9.71 7.94 -4.25
C GLU A 282 -11.15 7.41 -4.12
N ALA A 283 -11.33 6.27 -3.46
CA ALA A 283 -12.65 5.67 -3.26
C ALA A 283 -13.54 6.58 -2.40
N ARG A 284 -12.98 7.18 -1.34
CA ARG A 284 -13.65 8.14 -0.47
C ARG A 284 -14.07 9.39 -1.24
N THR A 285 -13.18 9.96 -2.03
CA THR A 285 -13.45 11.15 -2.85
C THR A 285 -14.55 10.88 -3.86
N ARG A 286 -14.51 9.73 -4.55
CA ARG A 286 -15.59 9.30 -5.47
C ARG A 286 -16.93 9.15 -4.74
N THR A 287 -16.92 8.63 -3.52
CA THR A 287 -18.14 8.46 -2.71
C THR A 287 -18.72 9.81 -2.30
N LEU A 288 -17.88 10.74 -1.84
CA LEU A 288 -18.29 12.10 -1.50
C LEU A 288 -18.82 12.86 -2.71
N ALA A 289 -18.19 12.71 -3.88
CA ALA A 289 -18.66 13.31 -5.12
C ALA A 289 -20.04 12.77 -5.55
N ARG A 290 -20.26 11.45 -5.42
CA ARG A 290 -21.57 10.83 -5.67
C ARG A 290 -22.63 11.33 -4.70
N LEU A 291 -22.29 11.47 -3.42
CA LEU A 291 -23.20 12.01 -2.41
C LEU A 291 -23.55 13.47 -2.69
N ALA A 292 -22.56 14.30 -3.02
CA ALA A 292 -22.77 15.70 -3.37
C ALA A 292 -23.67 15.85 -4.61
N HIS A 293 -23.44 15.02 -5.64
CA HIS A 293 -24.30 14.96 -6.82
C HIS A 293 -25.74 14.55 -6.47
N ALA A 294 -25.91 13.52 -5.64
CA ALA A 294 -27.23 13.08 -5.20
C ALA A 294 -27.98 14.17 -4.41
N ILE A 295 -27.27 14.93 -3.56
CA ILE A 295 -27.85 16.08 -2.84
C ILE A 295 -28.24 17.21 -3.81
N ALA A 296 -27.43 17.49 -4.83
CA ALA A 296 -27.74 18.51 -5.83
C ALA A 296 -28.98 18.15 -6.67
N GLU A 297 -29.09 16.89 -7.10
CA GLU A 297 -30.27 16.41 -7.82
C GLU A 297 -31.52 16.40 -6.92
N ALA A 298 -31.39 16.01 -5.64
CA ALA A 298 -32.49 16.09 -4.68
C ALA A 298 -32.99 17.53 -4.49
N LYS A 299 -32.08 18.52 -4.38
CA LYS A 299 -32.45 19.94 -4.31
C LYS A 299 -33.17 20.43 -5.57
N LYS A 300 -32.68 20.03 -6.75
CA LYS A 300 -33.32 20.38 -8.03
C LYS A 300 -34.74 19.81 -8.14
N LEU A 301 -34.97 18.60 -7.64
CA LEU A 301 -36.30 17.99 -7.58
C LEU A 301 -37.20 18.71 -6.56
N ASP A 302 -36.67 19.12 -5.42
CA ASP A 302 -37.39 19.90 -4.40
C ASP A 302 -37.80 21.27 -4.96
N ASP A 303 -36.89 21.99 -5.60
CA ASP A 303 -37.16 23.27 -6.27
C ASP A 303 -38.19 23.12 -7.40
N ALA A 304 -38.12 22.03 -8.19
CA ALA A 304 -39.10 21.78 -9.25
C ALA A 304 -40.49 21.42 -8.71
N THR A 305 -40.57 20.75 -7.56
CA THR A 305 -41.82 20.25 -6.98
C THR A 305 -42.50 21.30 -6.09
N PHE A 306 -41.71 22.00 -5.28
CA PHE A 306 -42.16 22.91 -4.23
C PHE A 306 -41.78 24.36 -4.47
N GLY A 307 -40.86 24.65 -5.39
CA GLY A 307 -40.48 26.01 -5.80
C GLY A 307 -41.53 26.71 -6.65
N ARG A 308 -42.82 26.57 -6.30
CA ARG A 308 -43.82 27.55 -6.77
C ARG A 308 -43.36 28.92 -6.26
N PRO A 309 -43.30 29.95 -7.11
CA PRO A 309 -43.12 31.29 -6.62
C PRO A 309 -44.26 31.54 -5.64
N SER A 310 -43.90 31.90 -4.40
CA SER A 310 -44.84 32.53 -3.48
C SER A 310 -45.23 33.88 -4.08
N THR A 311 -46.07 33.87 -5.10
CA THR A 311 -46.97 34.96 -5.48
C THR A 311 -48.16 34.98 -4.52
N LEU A 312 -47.88 34.81 -3.23
CA LEU A 312 -48.77 35.29 -2.20
C LEU A 312 -48.49 36.78 -2.12
N ASP A 313 -49.37 37.56 -2.73
CA ASP A 313 -49.46 39.00 -2.48
C ASP A 313 -49.33 39.26 -0.98
N PRO A 314 -48.57 40.29 -0.56
CA PRO A 314 -48.38 40.58 0.85
C PRO A 314 -49.75 40.73 1.51
N ALA A 315 -50.12 39.75 2.34
CA ALA A 315 -51.33 39.82 3.12
C ALA A 315 -51.29 41.12 3.94
N PRO A 316 -52.42 41.84 4.06
CA PRO A 316 -52.46 43.11 4.76
C PRO A 316 -51.99 42.89 6.20
N GLN A 317 -50.93 43.61 6.56
CA GLN A 317 -50.34 43.62 7.89
C GLN A 317 -51.43 43.96 8.91
N THR A 318 -51.99 42.94 9.53
CA THR A 318 -52.80 43.12 10.74
C THR A 318 -51.80 43.24 11.88
N ALA A 319 -51.81 44.41 12.52
CA ALA A 319 -51.03 44.71 13.70
C ALA A 319 -51.27 43.63 14.75
N VAL A 320 -50.24 42.82 15.03
CA VAL A 320 -50.20 41.90 16.16
C VAL A 320 -49.21 42.45 17.17
N ASP A 321 -49.69 42.46 18.40
CA ASP A 321 -49.08 42.97 19.61
C ASP A 321 -47.67 42.46 19.93
N ALA A 322 -47.06 43.20 20.85
CA ALA A 322 -45.71 43.13 21.39
C ALA A 322 -45.13 41.70 21.60
N PRO A 323 -43.81 41.53 21.45
CA PRO A 323 -43.15 40.24 21.58
C PRO A 323 -43.21 39.73 23.03
N LEU A 324 -43.82 38.55 23.20
CA LEU A 324 -43.66 37.73 24.40
C LEU A 324 -42.19 37.30 24.50
N ARG A 325 -41.56 37.61 25.64
CA ARG A 325 -40.24 37.13 26.04
C ARG A 325 -40.20 35.60 25.97
N GLU A 326 -39.36 35.05 25.11
CA GLU A 326 -38.95 33.66 25.18
C GLU A 326 -38.04 33.48 26.40
N GLU A 327 -38.48 32.67 27.36
CA GLU A 327 -37.60 32.19 28.44
C GLU A 327 -36.70 31.06 27.94
N PRO A 328 -35.44 30.99 28.40
CA PRO A 328 -34.51 29.96 28.00
C PRO A 328 -34.96 28.59 28.54
N ILE A 329 -35.25 27.67 27.62
CA ILE A 329 -35.53 26.27 27.93
C ILE A 329 -34.21 25.61 28.38
N GLU A 330 -34.04 25.46 29.69
CA GLU A 330 -32.97 24.60 30.24
C GLU A 330 -33.21 23.14 29.83
N PRO A 331 -32.17 22.40 29.40
CA PRO A 331 -32.32 20.98 29.11
C PRO A 331 -32.71 20.22 30.38
N PRO A 332 -33.59 19.21 30.29
CA PRO A 332 -34.09 18.49 31.45
C PRO A 332 -32.92 17.90 32.26
N SER A 333 -32.89 18.19 33.57
CA SER A 333 -31.82 17.83 34.51
C SER A 333 -31.45 16.35 34.49
N ALA A 334 -32.37 15.48 34.06
CA ALA A 334 -32.15 14.06 33.83
C ALA A 334 -31.09 13.76 32.76
N PHE A 335 -30.96 14.60 31.72
CA PHE A 335 -29.98 14.41 30.65
C PHE A 335 -28.54 14.73 31.11
N VAL A 336 -28.39 15.78 31.92
CA VAL A 336 -27.10 16.18 32.52
C VAL A 336 -26.67 15.17 33.59
N ALA A 337 -27.61 14.64 34.38
CA ALA A 337 -27.34 13.59 35.37
C ALA A 337 -26.91 12.27 34.71
N THR A 338 -27.54 11.89 33.59
CA THR A 338 -27.19 10.67 32.85
C THR A 338 -25.81 10.77 32.21
N CYS A 339 -25.45 11.93 31.64
CA CYS A 339 -24.11 12.18 31.09
C CYS A 339 -23.00 12.13 32.16
N ARG A 340 -23.27 12.63 33.38
CA ARG A 340 -22.31 12.56 34.50
C ARG A 340 -22.14 11.13 35.02
N ARG A 341 -23.21 10.32 35.03
CA ARG A 341 -23.17 8.91 35.45
C ARG A 341 -22.36 8.06 34.46
N TRP A 342 -22.49 8.31 33.16
CA TRP A 342 -21.73 7.64 32.11
C TRP A 342 -20.23 7.97 32.17
N LYS A 343 -19.87 9.23 32.43
CA LYS A 343 -18.47 9.66 32.57
C LYS A 343 -17.77 9.06 33.79
N ALA A 344 -18.51 8.79 34.87
CA ALA A 344 -17.99 8.16 36.08
C ALA A 344 -17.75 6.63 35.93
N GLN A 345 -18.49 5.96 35.04
CA GLN A 345 -18.34 4.52 34.80
C GLN A 345 -17.14 4.15 33.91
N LEU A 346 -16.60 5.10 33.13
CA LEU A 346 -15.47 4.87 32.22
C LEU A 346 -14.08 5.14 32.84
N GLN A 347 -14.00 5.61 34.08
CA GLN A 347 -12.74 5.87 34.78
C GLN A 347 -11.92 4.65 35.25
N PRO A 348 -12.46 3.41 35.46
CA PRO A 348 -11.64 2.31 36.00
C PRO A 348 -10.73 1.59 34.99
N TYR A 349 -10.85 1.85 33.68
CA TYR A 349 -10.12 1.08 32.65
C TYR A 349 -8.80 1.74 32.20
N ALA A 350 -8.33 2.78 32.90
CA ALA A 350 -6.98 3.30 32.72
C ALA A 350 -5.98 2.37 33.44
N TRP A 351 -5.43 1.42 32.67
CA TRP A 351 -4.43 0.45 33.12
C TRP A 351 -3.16 1.13 33.62
N ARG A 352 -2.65 0.61 34.74
CA ARG A 352 -1.43 1.02 35.45
C ARG A 352 -0.19 0.63 34.64
N SER A 353 0.63 1.61 34.28
CA SER A 353 2.03 1.37 33.91
C SER A 353 2.90 1.34 35.17
N SER A 354 3.63 0.24 35.31
CA SER A 354 4.50 -0.10 36.43
C SER A 354 5.76 0.76 36.43
N ASN A 355 6.11 1.24 37.62
CA ASN A 355 7.34 1.95 37.94
C ASN A 355 8.60 1.27 37.42
N SER A 356 9.49 2.03 36.79
CA SER A 356 10.92 1.90 37.02
C SER A 356 11.54 3.27 37.30
N ARG A 357 12.39 3.28 38.32
CA ARG A 357 12.81 4.41 39.13
C ARG A 357 14.27 4.67 38.78
N VAL A 358 14.58 5.69 37.98
CA VAL A 358 15.95 6.23 37.83
C VAL A 358 15.92 7.76 37.90
N LYS A 359 17.01 8.29 38.44
CA LYS A 359 17.12 9.48 39.29
C LYS A 359 17.02 10.81 38.55
N ARG A 360 16.50 11.78 39.30
CA ARG A 360 16.47 13.23 39.10
C ARG A 360 17.77 13.81 38.51
N THR A 361 17.62 14.60 37.45
CA THR A 361 18.49 15.75 37.17
C THR A 361 17.62 16.93 36.74
N ARG A 362 18.00 18.12 37.19
CA ARG A 362 17.21 19.35 37.28
C ARG A 362 16.70 19.88 35.94
N ALA A 363 15.44 20.28 35.92
CA ALA A 363 14.84 21.13 34.91
C ALA A 363 15.28 22.60 35.09
N ILE A 364 15.65 23.25 33.99
CA ILE A 364 15.62 24.70 33.82
C ILE A 364 14.24 25.03 33.22
N ALA A 365 13.51 25.90 33.90
CA ALA A 365 12.16 26.29 33.53
C ALA A 365 12.17 27.38 32.45
N LEU A 366 11.41 27.16 31.37
CA LEU A 366 10.88 28.23 30.53
C LEU A 366 9.36 28.06 30.47
N ARG A 367 8.65 29.13 30.85
CA ARG A 367 7.18 29.25 30.81
C ARG A 367 6.68 29.34 29.36
N PRO A 368 5.54 28.71 29.02
CA PRO A 368 4.70 29.16 27.92
C PRO A 368 3.47 29.92 28.44
N SER A 369 3.10 30.95 27.69
CA SER A 369 1.92 31.79 27.87
C SER A 369 0.63 31.07 27.50
N ALA A 370 -0.43 31.38 28.24
CA ALA A 370 -1.78 30.91 27.99
C ALA A 370 -2.48 31.74 26.90
N SER A 371 -2.88 31.09 25.81
CA SER A 371 -4.02 31.49 24.96
C SER A 371 -4.39 30.36 24.01
N SER A 372 -5.69 30.10 23.84
CA SER A 372 -6.34 29.10 22.96
C SER A 372 -6.58 27.69 23.52
N GLN A 373 -7.34 27.60 24.62
CA GLN A 373 -8.19 26.43 24.90
C GLN A 373 -9.65 26.86 24.82
N GLY A 374 -10.23 26.81 23.62
CA GLY A 374 -11.64 27.19 23.40
C GLY A 374 -12.33 26.51 22.22
N GLU A 375 -11.59 26.07 21.19
CA GLU A 375 -12.19 25.69 19.89
C GLU A 375 -12.10 24.22 19.49
N GLN A 376 -11.57 23.32 20.32
CA GLN A 376 -11.40 21.90 19.95
C GLN A 376 -12.49 20.94 20.47
N ILE A 377 -13.51 21.41 21.18
CA ILE A 377 -14.49 20.51 21.84
C ILE A 377 -15.71 20.20 20.94
N ASN A 378 -15.96 20.95 19.87
CA ASN A 378 -17.15 20.74 19.02
C ASN A 378 -16.95 19.82 17.80
N LEU A 379 -15.73 19.53 17.37
CA LEU A 379 -15.51 18.72 16.15
C LEU A 379 -15.54 17.19 16.39
N LYS A 380 -15.24 16.72 17.61
CA LYS A 380 -15.15 15.28 17.93
C LYS A 380 -16.50 14.56 18.11
N ARG A 381 -17.63 15.25 18.01
CA ARG A 381 -18.98 14.64 18.16
C ARG A 381 -19.68 14.26 16.85
N HIS A 382 -19.13 14.60 15.69
CA HIS A 382 -19.79 14.34 14.40
C HIS A 382 -19.18 13.26 13.52
N LEU A 383 -18.03 12.67 13.87
CA LEU A 383 -17.33 11.72 12.98
C LEU A 383 -17.30 10.24 13.40
N ALA A 384 -17.92 9.85 14.51
CA ALA A 384 -17.93 8.45 14.96
C ALA A 384 -19.17 7.64 14.51
N LYS A 385 -19.94 8.13 13.54
CA LYS A 385 -21.10 7.42 12.99
C LYS A 385 -20.95 7.38 11.47
N ASP A 386 -21.17 6.21 10.90
CA ASP A 386 -21.42 5.97 9.48
C ASP A 386 -20.23 5.57 8.60
N ARG A 387 -19.66 4.38 8.86
CA ARG A 387 -19.25 3.46 7.78
C ARG A 387 -19.59 2.02 8.17
N LYS A 388 -20.61 1.44 7.52
CA LYS A 388 -20.91 0.01 7.59
C LYS A 388 -20.32 -0.64 6.33
N LEU A 389 -19.35 -1.54 6.51
CA LEU A 389 -19.03 -2.55 5.49
C LEU A 389 -20.33 -3.27 5.09
N PRO A 390 -20.47 -3.76 3.84
CA PRO A 390 -21.66 -4.52 3.45
C PRO A 390 -21.81 -5.73 4.36
N GLN A 391 -22.77 -5.66 5.28
CA GLN A 391 -23.10 -6.71 6.21
C GLN A 391 -24.14 -7.61 5.56
N LEU A 392 -23.73 -8.84 5.26
CA LEU A 392 -24.65 -9.86 4.77
C LEU A 392 -25.04 -10.75 5.95
N GLN A 393 -26.36 -10.84 6.18
CA GLN A 393 -26.93 -11.82 7.09
C GLN A 393 -27.33 -13.05 6.28
N TRP A 394 -26.94 -14.22 6.77
CA TRP A 394 -27.12 -15.45 6.03
C TRP A 394 -27.45 -16.64 6.93
N ARG A 395 -28.11 -17.64 6.37
CA ARG A 395 -28.50 -18.88 7.04
C ARG A 395 -28.11 -20.06 6.17
N GLN A 396 -27.52 -21.07 6.81
CA GLN A 396 -27.07 -22.29 6.14
C GLN A 396 -27.20 -23.48 7.05
N ASP A 397 -27.60 -24.58 6.46
CA ASP A 397 -27.61 -25.87 7.11
C ASP A 397 -26.22 -26.48 7.02
N ALA A 398 -25.55 -26.63 8.17
CA ALA A 398 -24.27 -27.32 8.24
C ALA A 398 -24.48 -28.82 8.03
N HIS A 399 -23.74 -29.42 7.10
CA HIS A 399 -23.82 -30.86 6.88
C HIS A 399 -23.26 -31.61 8.11
N PRO A 400 -23.92 -32.68 8.60
CA PRO A 400 -23.49 -33.39 9.82
C PRO A 400 -22.04 -33.92 9.78
N SER A 401 -21.48 -34.17 8.60
CA SER A 401 -20.08 -34.59 8.45
C SER A 401 -19.06 -33.53 8.87
N LEU A 402 -19.46 -32.26 8.99
CA LEU A 402 -18.58 -31.16 9.40
C LEU A 402 -18.59 -30.91 10.91
N PHE A 403 -19.37 -31.66 11.70
CA PHE A 403 -19.53 -31.44 13.14
C PHE A 403 -18.27 -31.76 13.96
N ALA A 404 -17.32 -32.50 13.38
CA ALA A 404 -16.03 -32.78 14.01
C ALA A 404 -15.00 -31.66 13.82
N VAL A 405 -15.31 -30.64 13.01
CA VAL A 405 -14.41 -29.52 12.67
C VAL A 405 -14.84 -28.29 13.48
N PRO A 406 -13.90 -27.44 13.94
CA PRO A 406 -14.26 -26.18 14.62
C PRO A 406 -15.26 -25.36 13.78
N PRO A 407 -16.31 -24.79 14.40
CA PRO A 407 -17.40 -24.12 13.68
C PRO A 407 -16.92 -23.04 12.72
N GLU A 408 -15.94 -22.23 13.13
CA GLU A 408 -15.35 -21.16 12.31
C GLU A 408 -14.73 -21.70 11.01
N GLN A 409 -14.03 -22.85 11.10
CA GLN A 409 -13.39 -23.48 9.96
C GLN A 409 -14.40 -24.19 9.06
N ALA A 410 -15.40 -24.87 9.63
CA ALA A 410 -16.49 -25.49 8.88
C ALA A 410 -17.29 -24.45 8.10
N LEU A 411 -17.67 -23.35 8.76
CA LEU A 411 -18.43 -22.25 8.15
C LEU A 411 -17.59 -21.50 7.13
N GLY A 412 -16.32 -21.21 7.45
CA GLY A 412 -15.39 -20.57 6.53
C GLY A 412 -15.22 -21.36 5.24
N ALA A 413 -15.09 -22.69 5.34
CA ALA A 413 -14.98 -23.57 4.18
C ALA A 413 -16.27 -23.58 3.34
N ASP A 414 -17.44 -23.70 3.97
CA ASP A 414 -18.73 -23.74 3.27
C ASP A 414 -19.03 -22.40 2.58
N ILE A 415 -18.86 -21.28 3.27
CA ILE A 415 -19.10 -19.95 2.69
C ILE A 415 -18.07 -19.67 1.58
N ASN A 416 -16.78 -20.00 1.75
CA ASN A 416 -15.81 -19.84 0.66
C ASN A 416 -16.18 -20.73 -0.54
N LYS A 417 -16.65 -21.96 -0.34
CA LYS A 417 -17.12 -22.82 -1.42
C LYS A 417 -18.29 -22.23 -2.20
N MET A 418 -19.18 -21.50 -1.52
CA MET A 418 -20.35 -20.88 -2.16
C MET A 418 -20.04 -19.53 -2.81
N TYR A 419 -19.19 -18.71 -2.20
CA TYR A 419 -19.03 -17.31 -2.58
C TYR A 419 -17.66 -16.99 -3.19
N ALA A 420 -16.58 -17.70 -2.83
CA ALA A 420 -15.26 -17.39 -3.36
C ALA A 420 -15.22 -17.58 -4.88
N ASN A 421 -14.56 -16.64 -5.55
CA ASN A 421 -14.44 -16.54 -7.01
C ASN A 421 -15.78 -16.45 -7.75
N ARG A 422 -16.83 -15.93 -7.11
CA ARG A 422 -18.12 -15.63 -7.75
C ARG A 422 -18.43 -14.14 -7.76
N VAL A 423 -19.10 -13.69 -8.80
CA VAL A 423 -19.55 -12.30 -8.97
C VAL A 423 -21.02 -12.20 -8.59
N TYR A 424 -21.34 -11.31 -7.65
CA TYR A 424 -22.71 -10.99 -7.26
C TYR A 424 -23.07 -9.58 -7.70
N HIS A 425 -24.29 -9.39 -8.22
CA HIS A 425 -24.71 -8.15 -8.89
C HIS A 425 -24.62 -6.89 -8.03
N ASP A 426 -24.66 -7.01 -6.69
CA ASP A 426 -24.59 -5.86 -5.77
C ASP A 426 -23.33 -5.86 -4.88
N VAL A 427 -22.49 -6.90 -4.97
CA VAL A 427 -21.30 -7.08 -4.11
C VAL A 427 -20.01 -7.08 -4.91
N GLY A 428 -20.01 -7.53 -6.17
CA GLY A 428 -18.81 -7.71 -6.98
C GLY A 428 -18.19 -9.11 -6.87
N LEU A 429 -16.93 -9.25 -7.28
CA LEU A 429 -16.17 -10.50 -7.18
C LEU A 429 -15.81 -10.76 -5.72
N CYS A 430 -16.33 -11.83 -5.14
CA CYS A 430 -16.01 -12.24 -3.78
C CYS A 430 -14.70 -13.06 -3.80
N ILE A 431 -13.63 -12.54 -3.20
CA ILE A 431 -12.33 -13.24 -3.16
C ILE A 431 -12.33 -14.31 -2.06
N GLY A 432 -12.88 -13.96 -0.91
CA GLY A 432 -12.98 -14.84 0.24
C GLY A 432 -13.56 -14.12 1.45
N ILE A 433 -13.85 -14.88 2.49
CA ILE A 433 -14.30 -14.36 3.79
C ILE A 433 -13.08 -13.79 4.51
N PHE A 434 -13.24 -12.58 5.04
CA PHE A 434 -12.21 -11.94 5.85
C PHE A 434 -12.40 -12.27 7.33
N ASP A 435 -13.63 -12.11 7.83
CA ASP A 435 -13.95 -12.33 9.23
C ASP A 435 -15.44 -12.69 9.45
N ILE A 436 -15.70 -13.43 10.54
CA ILE A 436 -17.03 -13.80 11.02
C ILE A 436 -17.30 -13.00 12.30
N VAL A 437 -18.15 -11.98 12.20
CA VAL A 437 -18.36 -11.00 13.27
C VAL A 437 -19.32 -11.50 14.34
N GLU A 438 -20.32 -12.29 13.96
CA GLU A 438 -21.28 -12.83 14.91
C GLU A 438 -21.73 -14.22 14.46
N ALA A 439 -21.83 -15.14 15.41
CA ALA A 439 -22.41 -16.46 15.24
C ALA A 439 -23.48 -16.64 16.35
N VAL A 440 -24.70 -16.18 16.08
CA VAL A 440 -25.96 -16.40 16.82
C VAL A 440 -26.31 -17.90 16.87
N GLU A 441 -27.39 -18.36 17.50
CA GLU A 441 -27.78 -19.79 17.56
C GLU A 441 -28.83 -20.16 16.46
N GLY A 442 -28.54 -21.07 15.51
CA GLY A 442 -29.43 -21.73 14.57
C GLY A 442 -30.28 -22.88 15.15
N LYS A 443 -31.45 -23.10 14.53
CA LYS A 443 -32.45 -24.11 14.95
C LYS A 443 -32.32 -25.38 14.11
N GLY A 444 -32.07 -26.53 14.74
CA GLY A 444 -32.06 -27.82 14.05
C GLY A 444 -33.47 -28.31 13.72
N GLN A 445 -33.70 -28.76 12.47
CA GLN A 445 -34.85 -29.58 12.11
C GLN A 445 -34.37 -31.03 11.94
N ILE A 446 -34.83 -31.92 12.81
CA ILE A 446 -34.64 -33.37 12.64
C ILE A 446 -35.79 -33.88 11.79
N LEU A 447 -35.52 -34.25 10.54
CA LEU A 447 -36.47 -35.01 9.72
C LEU A 447 -36.44 -36.48 10.17
N SER A 448 -37.31 -36.84 11.11
CA SER A 448 -37.48 -38.26 11.49
C SER A 448 -38.23 -39.01 10.40
N VAL A 449 -37.59 -39.99 9.77
CA VAL A 449 -38.29 -41.04 9.03
C VAL A 449 -38.76 -42.07 10.06
N GLU A 450 -40.08 -42.12 10.25
CA GLU A 450 -40.89 -43.04 11.07
C GLU A 450 -40.93 -42.91 12.62
N LYS A 451 -42.14 -42.55 13.06
CA LYS A 451 -42.91 -42.87 14.28
C LYS A 451 -42.24 -42.78 15.67
N LYS A 452 -42.86 -41.87 16.45
CA LYS A 452 -42.89 -41.69 17.91
C LYS A 452 -41.74 -40.89 18.55
N ALA A 453 -42.00 -39.58 18.56
CA ALA A 453 -41.83 -38.60 19.64
C ALA A 453 -40.81 -38.92 20.77
N SER A 454 -39.69 -38.20 20.71
CA SER A 454 -39.17 -37.40 21.83
C SER A 454 -38.40 -36.21 21.23
N HIS A 455 -38.86 -34.99 21.52
CA HIS A 455 -38.19 -33.76 21.12
C HIS A 455 -36.97 -33.56 22.02
N GLU A 456 -35.77 -33.77 21.49
CA GLU A 456 -34.52 -33.39 22.16
C GLU A 456 -33.88 -32.26 21.36
N GLU A 457 -33.79 -31.09 21.99
CA GLU A 457 -33.41 -29.82 21.36
C GLU A 457 -31.89 -29.62 21.51
N PHE A 458 -31.15 -29.89 20.43
CA PHE A 458 -29.75 -29.49 20.33
C PHE A 458 -29.61 -28.24 19.47
N ARG A 459 -28.71 -27.36 19.91
CA ARG A 459 -28.59 -25.97 19.46
C ARG A 459 -27.26 -25.76 18.71
N PHE A 460 -27.28 -24.95 17.63
CA PHE A 460 -26.13 -24.66 16.74
C PHE A 460 -26.07 -23.18 16.37
N PRO A 461 -25.13 -22.63 15.54
CA PRO A 461 -25.07 -21.19 15.24
C PRO A 461 -25.63 -20.62 13.89
N SER A 462 -25.84 -19.29 13.78
CA SER A 462 -26.38 -18.43 12.69
C SER A 462 -25.52 -17.16 12.56
N LEU A 463 -25.19 -16.65 11.37
CA LEU A 463 -23.98 -15.81 11.24
C LEU A 463 -24.15 -14.40 10.65
N ARG A 464 -23.20 -13.51 10.96
CA ARG A 464 -22.97 -12.17 10.39
C ARG A 464 -21.52 -12.09 9.88
N ILE A 465 -21.34 -11.80 8.58
CA ILE A 465 -20.05 -12.01 7.87
C ILE A 465 -19.63 -10.73 7.13
N HIS A 466 -18.31 -10.50 7.02
CA HIS A 466 -17.70 -9.45 6.21
C HIS A 466 -16.94 -10.07 5.01
N PHE A 467 -17.17 -9.54 3.80
CA PHE A 467 -16.52 -9.98 2.56
C PHE A 467 -15.40 -9.03 2.12
N ALA A 468 -14.34 -9.59 1.54
CA ALA A 468 -13.43 -8.84 0.68
C ALA A 468 -13.94 -8.94 -0.77
N SER A 469 -14.40 -7.83 -1.32
CA SER A 469 -14.92 -7.76 -2.70
C SER A 469 -14.02 -6.94 -3.61
N PHE A 470 -13.78 -7.44 -4.82
CA PHE A 470 -13.15 -6.70 -5.92
C PHE A 470 -14.22 -6.36 -6.96
N GLN A 471 -14.50 -5.08 -7.17
CA GLN A 471 -15.38 -4.65 -8.26
C GLN A 471 -14.53 -4.23 -9.45
N GLY A 472 -14.26 -5.17 -10.35
CA GLY A 472 -13.60 -4.89 -11.62
C GLY A 472 -13.10 -6.15 -12.30
N LEU A 473 -13.84 -6.63 -13.30
CA LEU A 473 -13.36 -7.21 -14.57
C LEU A 473 -14.54 -7.88 -15.32
N SER A 474 -14.69 -7.52 -16.60
CA SER A 474 -15.47 -8.26 -17.60
C SER A 474 -14.51 -8.98 -18.56
N GLN A 475 -14.96 -10.05 -19.20
CA GLN A 475 -14.22 -11.14 -19.87
C GLN A 475 -13.08 -10.76 -20.85
N PRO A 476 -12.12 -11.68 -21.11
CA PRO A 476 -10.99 -11.42 -22.00
C PRO A 476 -11.35 -11.63 -23.48
N THR A 477 -11.20 -10.57 -24.28
CA THR A 477 -11.13 -10.66 -25.74
C THR A 477 -9.74 -11.16 -26.17
N ARG A 478 -9.73 -12.25 -26.93
CA ARG A 478 -8.56 -12.76 -27.67
C ARG A 478 -8.08 -11.72 -28.67
N HIS A 479 -6.78 -11.44 -28.71
CA HIS A 479 -6.13 -10.85 -29.88
C HIS A 479 -4.87 -11.65 -30.22
N LEU A 480 -4.88 -12.20 -31.43
CA LEU A 480 -3.71 -12.74 -32.14
C LEU A 480 -2.83 -11.58 -32.58
N ASP A 481 -1.53 -11.70 -32.39
CA ASP A 481 -0.55 -10.95 -33.17
C ASP A 481 0.11 -11.86 -34.20
N ILE A 482 -0.04 -11.42 -35.45
CA ILE A 482 0.51 -12.00 -36.68
C ILE A 482 1.97 -11.54 -36.80
N ILE A 483 2.90 -12.48 -36.75
CA ILE A 483 4.30 -12.25 -37.10
C ILE A 483 4.43 -12.25 -38.63
N GLN A 484 4.83 -11.11 -39.20
CA GLN A 484 5.31 -11.02 -40.58
C GLN A 484 6.71 -11.66 -40.68
N ALA A 485 6.82 -12.77 -41.41
CA ALA A 485 8.09 -13.32 -41.88
C ALA A 485 8.48 -12.64 -43.20
N ARG A 486 9.72 -12.15 -43.28
CA ARG A 486 10.38 -11.83 -44.56
C ARG A 486 11.34 -12.96 -44.93
N GLN A 487 11.19 -13.44 -46.16
CA GLN A 487 12.23 -14.12 -46.95
C GLN A 487 13.32 -13.14 -47.37
#